data_AF-A0A928XUC2-F1
#
_entry.id   AF-A0A928XUC2-F1
#
_cell.length_a   1.000
_cell.length_b   1.000
_cell.length_c   1.000
_cell.angle_alpha   90.00
_cell.angle_beta   90.00
_cell.angle_gamma   90.00
#
_symmetry.space_group_name_H-M   'P 1'
#
loop_
_entity.id
_entity.type
_entity.pdbx_description
1 polymer ?
#
loop_
_entity_poly.entity_id
_entity_poly.type
_entity_poly.pdbx_seq_one_letter_code
_entity_poly.pdbx_strand_id
1 'polypeptide(L)'
;MKTLLRTRLITTLLLIGMGSPVFTAEPIDKGQRVFSAGHSFHMFMPKMLAELTKAARIPDHQQAGLSSIGGSYVYQHWNVPDEKNTLKTALRAGQVDVLTLSPIYLPDDGIENFATLGFEHRPDIRVTIQEFWLPFDVFDVNYKKKKPEIVDRNARTVAELRSINEPYYKSMDDHVRTLNQKFGKSVVFVVPVGQASLALRAKIIAGEAPGLKQQNDLFTDAIGHATPPLQWLTAYCHFAVIYRHSPEGLPCPDALSQRPDGEALNRLLQKLAWDAVKAHPLSGLR
;
A
#
# COMPACT_ATOMS: atom_id res chain seq x y z
N MET A 1 23.77 61.34 -45.90
CA MET A 1 22.74 60.43 -45.35
C MET A 1 23.05 59.00 -45.77
N LYS A 2 23.66 58.19 -44.89
CA LYS A 2 23.71 56.73 -45.03
C LYS A 2 23.51 56.12 -43.64
N THR A 3 22.42 55.38 -43.52
CA THR A 3 21.83 54.84 -42.29
C THR A 3 22.62 53.62 -41.81
N LEU A 4 22.99 53.58 -40.53
CA LEU A 4 23.57 52.40 -39.87
C LEU A 4 22.48 51.35 -39.61
N LEU A 5 22.67 50.13 -40.13
CA LEU A 5 21.89 48.96 -39.74
C LEU A 5 22.53 48.32 -38.50
N ARG A 6 21.82 48.36 -37.36
CA ARG A 6 22.20 47.63 -36.13
C ARG A 6 21.61 46.22 -36.19
N THR A 7 22.46 45.21 -36.36
CA THR A 7 22.08 43.80 -36.24
C THR A 7 21.97 43.43 -34.75
N ARG A 8 20.77 43.06 -34.28
CA ARG A 8 20.57 42.50 -32.93
C ARG A 8 20.77 40.99 -32.99
N LEU A 9 21.76 40.48 -32.27
CA LEU A 9 21.90 39.04 -31.99
C LEU A 9 20.88 38.66 -30.89
N ILE A 10 20.01 37.69 -31.18
CA ILE A 10 19.14 37.07 -30.17
C ILE A 10 19.85 35.79 -29.71
N THR A 11 20.31 35.76 -28.47
CA THR A 11 20.90 34.56 -27.85
C THR A 11 19.77 33.77 -27.19
N THR A 12 19.38 32.66 -27.80
CA THR A 12 18.45 31.69 -27.20
C THR A 12 19.18 30.85 -26.17
N LEU A 13 18.89 31.05 -24.88
CA LEU A 13 19.38 30.17 -23.81
C LEU A 13 18.53 28.89 -23.78
N LEU A 14 19.12 27.76 -24.15
CA LEU A 14 18.49 26.44 -23.99
C LEU A 14 18.65 26.01 -22.53
N LEU A 15 17.58 26.06 -21.72
CA LEU A 15 17.57 25.39 -20.41
C LEU A 15 17.43 23.87 -20.65
N ILE A 16 18.55 23.15 -20.56
CA ILE A 16 18.54 21.70 -20.42
C ILE A 16 18.13 21.41 -18.97
N GLY A 17 16.87 21.03 -18.77
CA GLY A 17 16.41 20.50 -17.49
C GLY A 17 17.12 19.19 -17.21
N MET A 18 18.11 19.19 -16.33
CA MET A 18 18.70 17.98 -15.78
C MET A 18 17.66 17.33 -14.85
N GLY A 19 16.85 16.42 -15.39
CA GLY A 19 16.07 15.52 -14.55
C GLY A 19 17.04 14.67 -13.74
N SER A 20 16.96 14.76 -12.41
CA SER A 20 17.72 13.86 -11.53
C SER A 20 17.41 12.41 -11.92
N PRO A 21 18.42 11.52 -12.01
CA PRO A 21 18.17 10.12 -12.27
C PRO A 21 17.26 9.55 -11.18
N VAL A 22 16.13 8.97 -11.59
CA VAL A 22 15.27 8.18 -10.70
C VAL A 22 15.96 6.85 -10.49
N PHE A 23 16.63 6.67 -9.35
CA PHE A 23 17.23 5.39 -9.00
C PHE A 23 16.12 4.42 -8.64
N THR A 24 15.95 3.37 -9.44
CA THR A 24 15.01 2.30 -9.07
C THR A 24 15.66 1.46 -7.98
N ALA A 25 14.95 1.21 -6.89
CA ALA A 25 15.48 0.39 -5.80
C ALA A 25 15.63 -1.08 -6.26
N GLU A 26 16.79 -1.68 -6.00
CA GLU A 26 17.07 -3.07 -6.39
C GLU A 26 16.08 -4.05 -5.73
N PRO A 27 15.66 -5.10 -6.47
CA PRO A 27 14.87 -6.19 -5.92
C PRO A 27 15.56 -6.88 -4.73
N ILE A 28 14.77 -7.41 -3.80
CA ILE A 28 15.26 -8.12 -2.62
C ILE A 28 14.98 -9.61 -2.80
N ASP A 29 16.02 -10.38 -3.09
CA ASP A 29 15.93 -11.84 -3.32
C ASP A 29 16.12 -12.68 -2.05
N LYS A 30 16.50 -12.03 -0.93
CA LYS A 30 16.62 -12.69 0.36
C LYS A 30 15.30 -12.64 1.12
N GLY A 31 15.00 -13.72 1.85
CA GLY A 31 13.89 -13.76 2.79
C GLY A 31 13.95 -12.65 3.83
N GLN A 32 12.78 -12.15 4.22
CA GLN A 32 12.62 -11.14 5.28
C GLN A 32 11.73 -11.68 6.40
N ARG A 33 12.06 -11.32 7.64
CA ARG A 33 11.24 -11.53 8.85
C ARG A 33 10.22 -10.41 8.95
N VAL A 34 9.00 -10.72 8.53
CA VAL A 34 7.91 -9.76 8.44
C VAL A 34 6.97 -9.93 9.63
N PHE A 35 6.77 -8.86 10.41
CA PHE A 35 5.74 -8.83 11.45
C PHE A 35 4.57 -7.98 10.96
N SER A 36 3.34 -8.46 11.11
CA SER A 36 2.15 -7.71 10.69
C SER A 36 1.27 -7.32 11.87
N ALA A 37 0.81 -6.07 11.90
CA ALA A 37 -0.16 -5.59 12.88
C ALA A 37 -1.30 -4.80 12.22
N GLY A 38 -2.53 -5.14 12.56
CA GLY A 38 -3.69 -4.43 12.07
C GLY A 38 -5.01 -5.16 12.32
N HIS A 39 -5.93 -4.95 11.38
CA HIS A 39 -7.33 -5.38 11.48
C HIS A 39 -7.77 -6.24 10.30
N SER A 40 -9.07 -6.53 10.21
CA SER A 40 -9.68 -7.44 9.23
C SER A 40 -9.43 -7.10 7.75
N PHE A 41 -8.98 -5.87 7.42
CA PHE A 41 -8.60 -5.50 6.04
C PHE A 41 -7.12 -5.80 5.74
N HIS A 42 -6.41 -6.42 6.67
CA HIS A 42 -4.99 -6.73 6.59
C HIS A 42 -4.66 -8.18 6.96
N MET A 43 -5.43 -8.83 7.84
CA MET A 43 -5.06 -10.14 8.42
C MET A 43 -5.01 -11.32 7.45
N PHE A 44 -5.55 -11.19 6.23
CA PHE A 44 -5.36 -12.20 5.19
C PHE A 44 -3.97 -12.12 4.53
N MET A 45 -3.33 -10.94 4.56
CA MET A 45 -2.12 -10.63 3.82
C MET A 45 -0.91 -11.49 4.22
N PRO A 46 -0.58 -11.73 5.51
CA PRO A 46 0.68 -12.37 5.88
C PRO A 46 0.85 -13.78 5.28
N LYS A 47 -0.25 -14.56 5.23
CA LYS A 47 -0.24 -15.90 4.60
C LYS A 47 -0.06 -15.82 3.10
N MET A 48 -0.78 -14.91 2.44
CA MET A 48 -0.65 -14.68 0.99
C MET A 48 0.76 -14.20 0.61
N LEU A 49 1.39 -13.35 1.42
CA LEU A 49 2.78 -12.92 1.22
C LEU A 49 3.76 -14.11 1.28
N ALA A 50 3.53 -15.05 2.19
CA ALA A 50 4.34 -16.28 2.26
C ALA A 50 4.13 -17.20 1.03
N GLU A 51 2.94 -17.22 0.44
CA GLU A 51 2.68 -17.93 -0.82
C GLU A 51 3.38 -17.24 -2.00
N LEU A 52 3.32 -15.90 -2.07
CA LEU A 52 3.97 -15.11 -3.12
C LEU A 52 5.49 -15.25 -3.11
N THR A 53 6.12 -15.23 -1.93
CA THR A 53 7.58 -15.40 -1.81
C THR A 53 8.03 -16.78 -2.26
N LYS A 54 7.28 -17.84 -1.94
CA LYS A 54 7.53 -19.19 -2.47
C LYS A 54 7.40 -19.22 -4.00
N ALA A 55 6.34 -18.63 -4.53
CA ALA A 55 6.10 -18.54 -5.97
C ALA A 55 7.21 -17.76 -6.70
N ALA A 56 7.71 -16.69 -6.08
CA ALA A 56 8.81 -15.87 -6.58
C ALA A 56 10.19 -16.49 -6.34
N ARG A 57 10.27 -17.67 -5.71
CA ARG A 57 11.53 -18.36 -5.34
C ARG A 57 12.44 -17.51 -4.46
N ILE A 58 11.85 -16.75 -3.54
CA ILE A 58 12.54 -16.00 -2.49
C ILE A 58 12.59 -16.91 -1.25
N PRO A 59 13.71 -17.62 -0.98
CA PRO A 59 13.81 -18.52 0.15
C PRO A 59 13.79 -17.74 1.47
N ASP A 60 13.54 -18.45 2.57
CA ASP A 60 13.73 -17.95 3.94
C ASP A 60 12.85 -16.77 4.37
N HIS A 61 11.76 -16.46 3.66
CA HIS A 61 10.73 -15.56 4.18
C HIS A 61 10.14 -16.12 5.47
N GLN A 62 10.00 -15.26 6.48
CA GLN A 62 9.45 -15.63 7.79
C GLN A 62 8.31 -14.69 8.17
N GLN A 63 7.21 -15.27 8.64
CA GLN A 63 6.21 -14.54 9.41
C GLN A 63 6.72 -14.43 10.85
N ALA A 64 7.37 -13.31 11.18
CA ALA A 64 7.95 -13.04 12.49
C ALA A 64 6.89 -12.93 13.60
N GLY A 65 5.65 -12.60 13.23
CA GLY A 65 4.51 -12.60 14.12
C GLY A 65 3.32 -11.84 13.56
N LEU A 66 2.22 -11.89 14.32
CA LEU A 66 0.95 -11.28 13.97
C LEU A 66 0.34 -10.63 15.21
N SER A 67 -0.10 -9.38 15.08
CA SER A 67 -0.97 -8.71 16.05
C SER A 67 -2.29 -8.36 15.35
N SER A 68 -3.36 -9.06 15.73
CA SER A 68 -4.66 -8.98 15.05
C SER A 68 -5.72 -8.46 16.02
N ILE A 69 -6.26 -7.26 15.77
CA ILE A 69 -7.36 -6.69 16.56
C ILE A 69 -8.45 -6.21 15.59
N GLY A 70 -9.69 -6.66 15.79
CA GLY A 70 -10.80 -6.31 14.89
C GLY A 70 -11.06 -4.80 14.85
N GLY A 71 -11.06 -4.22 13.65
CA GLY A 71 -11.30 -2.80 13.41
C GLY A 71 -10.35 -1.86 14.16
N SER A 72 -9.13 -2.29 14.49
CA SER A 72 -8.19 -1.51 15.28
C SER A 72 -7.52 -0.37 14.52
N TYR A 73 -7.16 0.66 15.27
CA TYR A 73 -6.07 1.57 14.95
C TYR A 73 -4.74 1.00 15.45
N VAL A 74 -3.62 1.50 14.94
CA VAL A 74 -2.27 1.06 15.32
C VAL A 74 -1.98 1.34 16.79
N TYR A 75 -2.41 2.48 17.34
CA TYR A 75 -2.22 2.80 18.77
C TYR A 75 -2.83 1.74 19.70
N GLN A 76 -3.88 1.03 19.26
CA GLN A 76 -4.47 -0.04 20.06
C GLN A 76 -3.55 -1.25 20.16
N HIS A 77 -2.77 -1.54 19.10
CA HIS A 77 -1.71 -2.55 19.16
C HIS A 77 -0.54 -2.09 20.04
N TRP A 78 -0.20 -0.80 20.01
CA TRP A 78 0.82 -0.22 20.90
C TRP A 78 0.42 -0.32 22.37
N ASN A 79 -0.85 -0.08 22.67
CA ASN A 79 -1.39 -0.07 24.04
C ASN A 79 -1.67 -1.48 24.61
N VAL A 80 -1.46 -2.56 23.84
CA VAL A 80 -1.43 -3.90 24.43
C VAL A 80 -0.32 -3.91 25.49
N PRO A 81 -0.62 -4.35 26.75
CA PRO A 81 0.37 -4.38 27.83
C PRO A 81 1.66 -5.08 27.41
N ASP A 82 2.81 -4.54 27.84
CA ASP A 82 4.13 -4.94 27.34
C ASP A 82 4.39 -6.45 27.51
N GLU A 83 4.00 -7.02 28.65
CA GLU A 83 4.08 -8.47 28.93
C GLU A 83 3.27 -9.36 27.97
N LYS A 84 2.32 -8.78 27.23
CA LYS A 84 1.49 -9.48 26.23
C LYS A 84 1.80 -9.02 24.79
N ASN A 85 2.68 -8.04 24.62
CA ASN A 85 2.91 -7.39 23.33
C ASN A 85 4.06 -8.04 22.56
N THR A 86 3.76 -9.14 21.86
CA THR A 86 4.75 -9.89 21.08
C THR A 86 5.43 -9.05 19.99
N LEU A 87 4.77 -8.02 19.46
CA LEU A 87 5.37 -7.09 18.50
C LEU A 87 6.47 -6.26 19.17
N LYS A 88 6.22 -5.63 20.32
CA LYS A 88 7.25 -4.89 21.05
C LYS A 88 8.43 -5.80 21.43
N THR A 89 8.15 -7.02 21.88
CA THR A 89 9.19 -8.01 22.19
C THR A 89 10.06 -8.32 20.97
N ALA A 90 9.44 -8.59 19.81
CA ALA A 90 10.17 -8.88 18.56
C ALA A 90 11.01 -7.68 18.06
N LEU A 91 10.46 -6.46 18.17
CA LEU A 91 11.17 -5.23 17.80
C LEU A 91 12.40 -5.00 18.68
N ARG A 92 12.24 -5.11 20.02
CA ARG A 92 13.35 -4.96 20.98
C ARG A 92 14.47 -5.99 20.76
N ALA A 93 14.11 -7.18 20.29
CA ALA A 93 15.06 -8.23 19.96
C ALA A 93 15.74 -8.05 18.58
N GLY A 94 15.41 -7.01 17.81
CA GLY A 94 15.91 -6.81 16.45
C GLY A 94 15.47 -7.90 15.46
N GLN A 95 14.35 -8.57 15.76
CA GLN A 95 13.89 -9.77 15.05
C GLN A 95 12.96 -9.48 13.86
N VAL A 96 12.69 -8.21 13.58
CA VAL A 96 11.78 -7.78 12.52
C VAL A 96 12.58 -6.99 11.48
N ASP A 97 12.62 -7.48 10.24
CA ASP A 97 13.23 -6.75 9.12
C ASP A 97 12.22 -5.76 8.52
N VAL A 98 10.95 -6.18 8.45
CA VAL A 98 9.84 -5.35 7.96
C VAL A 98 8.65 -5.45 8.89
N LEU A 99 8.16 -4.30 9.34
CA LEU A 99 6.91 -4.18 10.09
C LEU A 99 5.80 -3.67 9.15
N THR A 100 4.73 -4.44 8.97
CA THR A 100 3.55 -3.99 8.22
C THR A 100 2.45 -3.53 9.17
N LEU A 101 1.95 -2.32 8.96
CA LEU A 101 0.90 -1.71 9.76
C LEU A 101 -0.31 -1.38 8.87
N SER A 102 -1.52 -1.52 9.40
CA SER A 102 -2.75 -1.09 8.72
C SER A 102 -3.50 -0.05 9.55
N PRO A 103 -3.15 1.25 9.44
CA PRO A 103 -3.86 2.32 10.11
C PRO A 103 -5.18 2.66 9.42
N ILE A 104 -6.26 2.83 10.18
CA ILE A 104 -7.57 3.17 9.60
C ILE A 104 -7.63 4.63 9.20
N TYR A 105 -7.43 5.54 10.15
CA TYR A 105 -7.37 6.98 9.92
C TYR A 105 -6.28 7.59 10.78
N LEU A 106 -5.81 8.75 10.35
CA LEU A 106 -4.78 9.54 11.02
C LEU A 106 -5.39 10.73 11.78
N PRO A 107 -4.71 11.25 12.83
CA PRO A 107 -3.43 10.79 13.37
C PRO A 107 -3.53 9.46 14.13
N ASP A 108 -2.44 8.70 14.15
CA ASP A 108 -2.32 7.42 14.87
C ASP A 108 -0.90 7.26 15.40
N ASP A 109 -0.68 7.71 16.64
CA ASP A 109 0.65 7.74 17.28
C ASP A 109 1.29 6.34 17.42
N GLY A 110 0.49 5.28 17.30
CA GLY A 110 1.01 3.92 17.28
C GLY A 110 2.01 3.68 16.16
N ILE A 111 1.84 4.35 15.00
CA ILE A 111 2.76 4.24 13.86
C ILE A 111 4.15 4.75 14.26
N GLU A 112 4.20 5.96 14.81
CA GLU A 112 5.44 6.59 15.25
C GLU A 112 6.11 5.80 16.38
N ASN A 113 5.33 5.36 17.36
CA ASN A 113 5.85 4.61 18.51
C ASN A 113 6.50 3.30 18.08
N PHE A 114 5.85 2.51 17.22
CA PHE A 114 6.43 1.28 16.71
C PHE A 114 7.62 1.52 15.77
N ALA A 115 7.54 2.54 14.91
CA ALA A 115 8.65 2.90 14.03
C ALA A 115 9.88 3.31 14.84
N THR A 116 9.71 4.11 15.88
CA THR A 116 10.78 4.55 16.78
C THR A 116 11.40 3.36 17.50
N LEU A 117 10.59 2.52 18.14
CA LEU A 117 11.08 1.32 18.84
C LEU A 117 11.82 0.37 17.90
N GLY A 118 11.26 0.11 16.72
CA GLY A 118 11.92 -0.74 15.72
C GLY A 118 13.26 -0.15 15.26
N PHE A 119 13.29 1.16 15.00
CA PHE A 119 14.46 1.86 14.51
C PHE A 119 15.61 1.89 15.52
N GLU A 120 15.30 2.07 16.81
CA GLU A 120 16.28 2.04 17.91
C GLU A 120 17.06 0.72 17.98
N HIS A 121 16.38 -0.40 17.74
CA HIS A 121 16.96 -1.74 17.82
C HIS A 121 17.44 -2.29 16.48
N ARG A 122 16.97 -1.72 15.37
CA ARG A 122 17.32 -2.11 14.01
C ARG A 122 17.26 -0.90 13.07
N PRO A 123 18.39 -0.16 12.89
CA PRO A 123 18.40 1.03 12.05
C PRO A 123 18.08 0.80 10.56
N ASP A 124 18.16 -0.43 10.05
CA ASP A 124 17.77 -0.82 8.69
C ASP A 124 16.32 -1.33 8.56
N ILE A 125 15.53 -1.33 9.64
CA ILE A 125 14.13 -1.75 9.60
C ILE A 125 13.33 -0.91 8.58
N ARG A 126 12.39 -1.56 7.91
CA ARG A 126 11.37 -0.88 7.11
C ARG A 126 10.01 -1.01 7.77
N VAL A 127 9.31 0.10 7.92
CA VAL A 127 7.92 0.11 8.37
C VAL A 127 7.05 0.45 7.18
N THR A 128 6.09 -0.39 6.85
CA THR A 128 5.17 -0.17 5.73
C THR A 128 3.76 0.06 6.26
N ILE A 129 3.11 1.16 5.88
CA ILE A 129 1.71 1.40 6.19
C ILE A 129 0.82 1.05 5.00
N GLN A 130 -0.27 0.33 5.25
CA GLN A 130 -1.27 0.03 4.23
C GLN A 130 -2.19 1.24 4.06
N GLU A 131 -2.01 1.99 2.96
CA GLU A 131 -3.07 2.87 2.45
C GLU A 131 -4.11 1.98 1.79
N PHE A 132 -5.32 1.86 2.34
CA PHE A 132 -6.33 0.91 1.86
C PHE A 132 -7.61 1.61 1.34
N TRP A 133 -8.59 0.83 0.90
CA TRP A 133 -9.89 1.36 0.46
C TRP A 133 -10.77 1.78 1.64
N LEU A 134 -11.44 2.92 1.52
CA LEU A 134 -12.16 3.48 2.66
C LEU A 134 -13.34 2.61 3.14
N PRO A 135 -13.52 2.40 4.47
CA PRO A 135 -14.69 1.73 5.01
C PRO A 135 -15.98 2.43 4.56
N PHE A 136 -16.97 1.65 4.13
CA PHE A 136 -18.24 2.14 3.59
C PHE A 136 -18.11 3.14 2.40
N ASP A 137 -16.97 3.19 1.72
CA ASP A 137 -16.65 4.18 0.67
C ASP A 137 -16.79 5.63 1.15
N VAL A 138 -16.44 5.92 2.41
CA VAL A 138 -16.43 7.28 2.97
C VAL A 138 -15.16 7.57 3.74
N PHE A 139 -14.66 8.81 3.66
CA PHE A 139 -13.60 9.29 4.53
C PHE A 139 -14.23 9.97 5.76
N ASP A 140 -14.63 9.16 6.74
CA ASP A 140 -15.22 9.63 8.00
C ASP A 140 -14.55 8.95 9.21
N VAL A 141 -13.78 9.73 9.97
CA VAL A 141 -13.10 9.26 11.18
C VAL A 141 -14.05 8.77 12.28
N ASN A 142 -15.34 9.11 12.20
CA ASN A 142 -16.40 8.68 13.10
C ASN A 142 -17.27 7.54 12.55
N TYR A 143 -16.88 6.86 11.47
CA TYR A 143 -17.65 5.77 10.83
C TYR A 143 -18.12 4.66 11.79
N LYS A 144 -17.43 4.44 12.92
CA LYS A 144 -17.85 3.48 13.96
C LYS A 144 -19.08 3.94 14.74
N LYS A 145 -19.25 5.25 14.92
CA LYS A 145 -20.37 5.87 15.65
C LYS A 145 -21.56 6.11 14.74
N LYS A 146 -21.30 6.49 13.48
CA LYS A 146 -22.34 6.78 12.49
C LYS A 146 -22.02 6.02 11.20
N LYS A 147 -22.64 4.85 11.04
CA LYS A 147 -22.53 4.07 9.82
C LYS A 147 -23.45 4.69 8.76
N PRO A 148 -23.03 4.76 7.49
CA PRO A 148 -23.94 5.09 6.41
C PRO A 148 -25.11 4.09 6.38
N GLU A 149 -26.32 4.58 6.17
CA GLU A 149 -27.53 3.73 6.09
C GLU A 149 -27.53 2.86 4.83
N ILE A 150 -26.96 3.36 3.72
CA ILE A 150 -26.86 2.68 2.43
C ILE A 150 -25.44 2.85 1.88
N VAL A 151 -24.86 1.75 1.37
CA VAL A 151 -23.61 1.76 0.61
C VAL A 151 -23.89 1.16 -0.77
N ASP A 152 -24.24 2.02 -1.73
CA ASP A 152 -24.33 1.62 -3.14
C ASP A 152 -23.00 1.90 -3.84
N ARG A 153 -22.13 0.89 -3.87
CA ARG A 153 -20.82 0.99 -4.54
C ARG A 153 -20.95 1.03 -6.05
N ASN A 154 -22.01 0.45 -6.60
CA ASN A 154 -22.17 0.30 -8.04
C ASN A 154 -22.62 1.61 -8.70
N ALA A 155 -23.35 2.46 -7.96
CA ALA A 155 -23.73 3.80 -8.41
C ALA A 155 -22.57 4.81 -8.45
N ARG A 156 -21.43 4.52 -7.80
CA ARG A 156 -20.30 5.45 -7.72
C ARG A 156 -19.49 5.49 -9.02
N THR A 157 -19.21 6.71 -9.50
CA THR A 157 -18.27 6.96 -10.59
C THR A 157 -16.82 6.96 -10.11
N VAL A 158 -15.87 6.78 -11.03
CA VAL A 158 -14.42 6.89 -10.73
C VAL A 158 -14.07 8.27 -10.17
N ALA A 159 -14.70 9.33 -10.67
CA ALA A 159 -14.44 10.70 -10.24
C ALA A 159 -14.86 10.94 -8.78
N GLU A 160 -16.03 10.46 -8.38
CA GLU A 160 -16.50 10.55 -6.99
C GLU A 160 -15.60 9.76 -6.05
N LEU A 161 -15.23 8.52 -6.43
CA LEU A 161 -14.33 7.71 -5.62
C LEU A 161 -12.96 8.37 -5.47
N ARG A 162 -12.42 8.97 -6.54
CA ARG A 162 -11.16 9.71 -6.46
C ARG A 162 -11.28 10.88 -5.49
N SER A 163 -12.34 11.68 -5.60
CA SER A 163 -12.57 12.82 -4.70
C SER A 163 -12.70 12.40 -3.24
N ILE A 164 -13.34 11.26 -2.96
CA ILE A 164 -13.48 10.72 -1.59
C ILE A 164 -12.14 10.24 -1.03
N ASN A 165 -11.31 9.58 -1.85
CA ASN A 165 -10.07 8.96 -1.38
C ASN A 165 -8.87 9.92 -1.34
N GLU A 166 -8.84 10.97 -2.16
CA GLU A 166 -7.69 11.87 -2.27
C GLU A 166 -7.29 12.54 -0.93
N PRO A 167 -8.23 13.05 -0.10
CA PRO A 167 -7.87 13.57 1.22
C PRO A 167 -7.26 12.51 2.15
N TYR A 168 -7.74 11.26 2.05
CA TYR A 168 -7.20 10.13 2.82
C TYR A 168 -5.77 9.79 2.37
N TYR A 169 -5.54 9.65 1.06
CA TYR A 169 -4.19 9.41 0.50
C TYR A 169 -3.22 10.52 0.91
N LYS A 170 -3.65 11.78 0.79
CA LYS A 170 -2.84 12.92 1.23
C LYS A 170 -2.48 12.84 2.71
N SER A 171 -3.44 12.46 3.57
CA SER A 171 -3.19 12.33 5.00
C SER A 171 -2.11 11.28 5.31
N MET A 172 -2.12 10.14 4.62
CA MET A 172 -1.10 9.09 4.76
C MET A 172 0.27 9.59 4.31
N ASP A 173 0.32 10.25 3.16
CA ASP A 173 1.55 10.81 2.59
C ASP A 173 2.18 11.86 3.51
N ASP A 174 1.39 12.82 4.00
CA ASP A 174 1.86 13.87 4.88
C ASP A 174 2.43 13.29 6.18
N HIS A 175 1.77 12.27 6.75
CA HIS A 175 2.22 11.62 7.97
C HIS A 175 3.53 10.84 7.76
N VAL A 176 3.64 10.07 6.67
CA VAL A 176 4.88 9.34 6.33
C VAL A 176 6.03 10.30 6.08
N ARG A 177 5.80 11.42 5.38
CA ARG A 177 6.84 12.45 5.17
C ARG A 177 7.30 13.06 6.48
N THR A 178 6.36 13.38 7.37
CA THR A 178 6.66 13.95 8.70
C THR A 178 7.52 12.99 9.52
N LEU A 179 7.16 11.71 9.57
CA LEU A 179 7.94 10.70 10.29
C LEU A 179 9.33 10.51 9.69
N ASN A 180 9.44 10.41 8.37
CA ASN A 180 10.74 10.23 7.70
C ASN A 180 11.66 11.46 7.86
N GLN A 181 11.09 12.68 7.92
CA GLN A 181 11.85 13.88 8.29
C GLN A 181 12.38 13.77 9.71
N LYS A 182 11.57 13.29 10.66
CA LYS A 182 12.00 13.06 12.06
C LYS A 182 13.10 12.01 12.18
N PHE A 183 13.04 10.93 11.39
CA PHE A 183 14.09 9.90 11.34
C PHE A 183 15.36 10.33 10.59
N GLY A 184 15.32 11.46 9.86
CA GLY A 184 16.42 11.91 9.00
C GLY A 184 16.66 11.02 7.77
N LYS A 185 15.78 10.03 7.52
CA LYS A 185 15.80 9.13 6.35
C LYS A 185 14.46 8.41 6.19
N SER A 186 14.29 7.73 5.06
CA SER A 186 13.13 6.88 4.81
C SER A 186 13.16 5.61 5.68
N VAL A 187 12.28 5.57 6.69
CA VAL A 187 12.02 4.40 7.55
C VAL A 187 10.60 3.89 7.32
N VAL A 188 9.65 4.82 7.12
CA VAL A 188 8.23 4.53 6.89
C VAL A 188 7.90 4.65 5.39
N PHE A 189 7.15 3.69 4.87
CA PHE A 189 6.79 3.59 3.45
C PHE A 189 5.29 3.34 3.29
N VAL A 190 4.71 3.73 2.15
CA VAL A 190 3.30 3.51 1.83
C VAL A 190 3.14 2.28 0.93
N VAL A 191 2.20 1.41 1.27
CA VAL A 191 1.67 0.36 0.39
C VAL A 191 0.35 0.87 -0.22
N PRO A 192 0.32 1.27 -1.51
CA PRO A 192 -0.79 2.00 -2.12
C PRO A 192 -1.94 1.08 -2.56
N VAL A 193 -2.51 0.33 -1.63
CA VAL A 193 -3.61 -0.61 -1.88
C VAL A 193 -4.89 0.14 -2.26
N GLY A 194 -5.15 1.29 -1.65
CA GLY A 194 -6.30 2.16 -1.96
C GLY A 194 -6.26 2.60 -3.42
N GLN A 195 -5.12 3.13 -3.87
CA GLN A 195 -4.92 3.54 -5.27
C GLN A 195 -5.04 2.36 -6.25
N ALA A 196 -4.47 1.20 -5.93
CA ALA A 196 -4.64 -0.01 -6.74
C ALA A 196 -6.11 -0.47 -6.81
N SER A 197 -6.83 -0.41 -5.69
CA SER A 197 -8.27 -0.74 -5.59
C SER A 197 -9.12 0.21 -6.43
N LEU A 198 -8.85 1.52 -6.39
CA LEU A 198 -9.52 2.50 -7.24
C LEU A 198 -9.27 2.22 -8.73
N ALA A 199 -8.05 1.83 -9.10
CA ALA A 199 -7.73 1.46 -10.48
C ALA A 199 -8.46 0.19 -10.92
N LEU A 200 -8.58 -0.83 -10.05
CA LEU A 200 -9.39 -2.02 -10.33
C LEU A 200 -10.88 -1.67 -10.50
N ARG A 201 -11.42 -0.81 -9.64
CA ARG A 201 -12.81 -0.35 -9.75
C ARG A 201 -13.06 0.40 -11.05
N ALA A 202 -12.11 1.20 -11.51
CA ALA A 202 -12.18 1.85 -12.82
C ALA A 202 -12.26 0.82 -13.96
N LYS A 203 -11.47 -0.27 -13.89
CA LYS A 203 -11.56 -1.38 -14.85
C LYS A 203 -12.91 -2.09 -14.80
N ILE A 204 -13.48 -2.30 -13.63
CA ILE A 204 -14.82 -2.89 -13.47
C ILE A 204 -15.89 -2.00 -14.13
N ILE A 205 -15.89 -0.69 -13.85
CA ILE A 205 -16.84 0.27 -14.42
C ILE A 205 -16.74 0.29 -15.96
N ALA A 206 -15.53 0.16 -16.50
CA ALA A 206 -15.29 0.10 -17.94
C ALA A 206 -15.64 -1.27 -18.58
N GLY A 207 -15.99 -2.29 -17.80
CA GLY A 207 -16.19 -3.65 -18.31
C GLY A 207 -14.88 -4.37 -18.71
N GLU A 208 -13.74 -3.88 -18.21
CA GLU A 208 -12.39 -4.35 -18.56
C GLU A 208 -11.76 -5.25 -17.49
N ALA A 209 -12.51 -5.62 -16.44
CA ALA A 209 -12.05 -6.49 -15.37
C ALA A 209 -12.56 -7.94 -15.60
N PRO A 210 -11.70 -8.89 -16.00
CA PRO A 210 -12.14 -10.26 -16.30
C PRO A 210 -12.83 -10.91 -15.09
N GLY A 211 -13.97 -11.58 -15.32
CA GLY A 211 -14.74 -12.25 -14.27
C GLY A 211 -15.40 -11.34 -13.20
N LEU A 212 -15.26 -10.01 -13.28
CA LEU A 212 -15.86 -9.05 -12.35
C LEU A 212 -16.83 -8.12 -13.11
N LYS A 213 -18.08 -8.06 -12.66
CA LYS A 213 -19.15 -7.33 -13.39
C LYS A 213 -19.51 -6.01 -12.74
N GLN A 214 -19.38 -5.93 -11.42
CA GLN A 214 -19.82 -4.79 -10.65
C GLN A 214 -18.87 -4.53 -9.48
N GLN A 215 -18.79 -3.29 -9.02
CA GLN A 215 -17.83 -2.87 -7.99
C GLN A 215 -18.04 -3.63 -6.68
N ASN A 216 -19.29 -3.99 -6.38
CA ASN A 216 -19.64 -4.76 -5.19
C ASN A 216 -19.09 -6.19 -5.18
N ASP A 217 -18.65 -6.74 -6.33
CA ASP A 217 -18.04 -8.08 -6.40
C ASP A 217 -16.71 -8.16 -5.62
N LEU A 218 -16.12 -7.00 -5.28
CA LEU A 218 -14.89 -6.89 -4.50
C LEU A 218 -15.12 -7.02 -2.98
N PHE A 219 -16.36 -6.98 -2.51
CA PHE A 219 -16.67 -6.85 -1.08
C PHE A 219 -17.70 -7.87 -0.61
N THR A 220 -17.52 -8.40 0.60
CA THR A 220 -18.45 -9.35 1.22
C THR A 220 -19.56 -8.64 2.01
N ASP A 221 -19.40 -7.36 2.33
CA ASP A 221 -20.35 -6.59 3.12
C ASP A 221 -20.28 -5.06 2.89
N ALA A 222 -21.15 -4.33 3.59
CA ALA A 222 -21.26 -2.88 3.48
C ALA A 222 -20.03 -2.14 4.02
N ILE A 223 -19.36 -2.64 5.07
CA ILE A 223 -18.15 -1.99 5.59
C ILE A 223 -17.00 -2.10 4.60
N GLY A 224 -16.93 -3.18 3.81
CA GLY A 224 -15.96 -3.35 2.75
C GLY A 224 -14.93 -4.44 3.05
N HIS A 225 -15.28 -5.50 3.76
CA HIS A 225 -14.40 -6.66 3.84
C HIS A 225 -14.19 -7.25 2.44
N ALA A 226 -12.92 -7.50 2.08
CA ALA A 226 -12.54 -7.87 0.72
C ALA A 226 -12.90 -9.32 0.36
N THR A 227 -13.36 -9.54 -0.87
CA THR A 227 -13.40 -10.86 -1.53
C THR A 227 -12.00 -11.23 -2.07
N PRO A 228 -11.75 -12.48 -2.52
CA PRO A 228 -10.41 -12.91 -2.94
C PRO A 228 -9.71 -12.01 -3.97
N PRO A 229 -10.37 -11.45 -5.01
CA PRO A 229 -9.71 -10.53 -5.95
C PRO A 229 -9.04 -9.32 -5.27
N LEU A 230 -9.73 -8.66 -4.34
CA LEU A 230 -9.19 -7.49 -3.65
C LEU A 230 -8.15 -7.90 -2.58
N GLN A 231 -8.30 -9.07 -1.96
CA GLN A 231 -7.30 -9.61 -1.04
C GLN A 231 -5.97 -9.90 -1.76
N TRP A 232 -6.02 -10.52 -2.94
CA TRP A 232 -4.82 -10.79 -3.75
C TRP A 232 -4.20 -9.52 -4.32
N LEU A 233 -4.99 -8.55 -4.79
CA LEU A 233 -4.47 -7.23 -5.15
C LEU A 233 -3.67 -6.60 -4.01
N THR A 234 -4.23 -6.66 -2.79
CA THR A 234 -3.56 -6.18 -1.57
C THR A 234 -2.24 -6.91 -1.33
N ALA A 235 -2.24 -8.25 -1.40
CA ALA A 235 -1.04 -9.05 -1.20
C ALA A 235 0.04 -8.74 -2.25
N TYR A 236 -0.34 -8.52 -3.51
CA TYR A 236 0.59 -8.10 -4.57
C TYR A 236 1.23 -6.74 -4.31
N CYS A 237 0.47 -5.76 -3.82
CA CYS A 237 1.04 -4.46 -3.43
C CYS A 237 2.05 -4.62 -2.28
N HIS A 238 1.72 -5.42 -1.26
CA HIS A 238 2.64 -5.69 -0.15
C HIS A 238 3.90 -6.42 -0.61
N PHE A 239 3.77 -7.46 -1.42
CA PHE A 239 4.90 -8.17 -2.03
C PHE A 239 5.81 -7.21 -2.79
N ALA A 240 5.23 -6.37 -3.65
CA ALA A 240 5.98 -5.40 -4.45
C ALA A 240 6.72 -4.37 -3.59
N VAL A 241 6.12 -3.85 -2.51
CA VAL A 241 6.80 -2.89 -1.62
C VAL A 241 7.86 -3.57 -0.76
N ILE A 242 7.54 -4.72 -0.18
CA ILE A 242 8.41 -5.43 0.76
C ILE A 242 9.64 -5.97 0.04
N TYR A 243 9.45 -6.61 -1.12
CA TYR A 243 10.52 -7.27 -1.86
C TYR A 243 11.03 -6.48 -3.06
N ARG A 244 10.43 -5.33 -3.40
CA ARG A 244 10.80 -4.52 -4.57
C ARG A 244 10.78 -5.32 -5.88
N HIS A 245 9.91 -6.33 -5.92
CA HIS A 245 9.74 -7.25 -7.03
C HIS A 245 8.42 -6.99 -7.73
N SER A 246 8.40 -7.14 -9.05
CA SER A 246 7.13 -7.14 -9.76
C SER A 246 6.38 -8.44 -9.47
N PRO A 247 5.10 -8.38 -9.09
CA PRO A 247 4.27 -9.57 -8.98
C PRO A 247 3.82 -10.10 -10.36
N GLU A 248 4.06 -9.36 -11.46
CA GLU A 248 3.66 -9.78 -12.80
C GLU A 248 4.34 -11.08 -13.22
N GLY A 249 3.54 -12.04 -13.67
CA GLY A 249 4.02 -13.35 -14.13
C GLY A 249 4.13 -14.39 -13.01
N LEU A 250 3.86 -14.03 -11.75
CA LEU A 250 3.70 -15.03 -10.70
C LEU A 250 2.47 -15.93 -11.01
N PRO A 251 2.50 -17.23 -10.66
CA PRO A 251 1.39 -18.14 -10.85
C PRO A 251 0.08 -17.62 -10.26
N CYS A 252 -1.05 -17.94 -10.91
CA CYS A 252 -2.37 -17.62 -10.38
C CYS A 252 -2.65 -18.47 -9.14
N PRO A 253 -3.03 -17.86 -8.02
CA PRO A 253 -3.36 -18.60 -6.80
C PRO A 253 -4.70 -19.32 -6.93
N ASP A 254 -4.86 -20.43 -6.22
CA ASP A 254 -6.07 -21.28 -6.28
C ASP A 254 -7.36 -20.49 -6.02
N ALA A 255 -7.34 -19.54 -5.09
CA ALA A 255 -8.50 -18.70 -4.78
C ALA A 255 -8.97 -17.83 -5.97
N LEU A 256 -8.12 -17.59 -6.96
CA LEU A 256 -8.46 -16.90 -8.21
C LEU A 256 -8.65 -17.88 -9.36
N SER A 257 -7.81 -18.91 -9.49
CA SER A 257 -7.85 -19.85 -10.64
C SER A 257 -9.17 -20.61 -10.76
N GLN A 258 -9.88 -20.82 -9.65
CA GLN A 258 -11.20 -21.46 -9.61
C GLN A 258 -12.35 -20.52 -10.01
N ARG A 259 -12.09 -19.23 -10.26
CA ARG A 259 -13.08 -18.26 -10.71
C ARG A 259 -13.15 -18.21 -12.24
N PRO A 260 -14.31 -17.85 -12.82
CA PRO A 260 -14.39 -17.49 -14.24
C PRO A 260 -13.33 -16.43 -14.57
N ASP A 261 -12.58 -16.65 -15.65
CA ASP A 261 -11.48 -15.79 -16.11
C ASP A 261 -10.38 -15.54 -15.06
N GLY A 262 -10.26 -16.41 -14.05
CA GLY A 262 -9.37 -16.24 -12.90
C GLY A 262 -7.91 -15.91 -13.25
N GLU A 263 -7.35 -16.61 -14.23
CA GLU A 263 -6.00 -16.36 -14.77
C GLU A 263 -5.84 -14.96 -15.38
N ALA A 264 -6.83 -14.53 -16.16
CA ALA A 264 -6.81 -13.21 -16.79
C ALA A 264 -7.00 -12.10 -15.76
N LEU A 265 -7.90 -12.31 -14.80
CA LEU A 265 -8.08 -11.43 -13.65
C LEU A 265 -6.78 -11.33 -12.86
N ASN A 266 -6.13 -12.44 -12.55
CA ASN A 266 -4.88 -12.46 -11.80
C ASN A 266 -3.79 -11.59 -12.45
N ARG A 267 -3.60 -11.73 -13.77
CA ARG A 267 -2.64 -10.88 -14.52
C ARG A 267 -2.99 -9.39 -14.41
N LEU A 268 -4.27 -9.04 -14.49
CA LEU A 268 -4.72 -7.66 -14.29
C LEU A 268 -4.38 -7.17 -12.87
N LEU A 269 -4.66 -7.97 -11.84
CA LEU A 269 -4.38 -7.59 -10.44
C LEU A 269 -2.88 -7.37 -10.19
N GLN A 270 -2.02 -8.27 -10.69
CA GLN A 270 -0.57 -8.12 -10.59
C GLN A 270 -0.09 -6.82 -11.25
N LYS A 271 -0.58 -6.54 -12.46
CA LYS A 271 -0.23 -5.32 -13.19
C LYS A 271 -0.67 -4.05 -12.44
N LEU A 272 -1.92 -4.03 -11.95
CA LEU A 272 -2.44 -2.88 -11.20
C LEU A 272 -1.67 -2.64 -9.91
N ALA A 273 -1.30 -3.70 -9.19
CA ALA A 273 -0.44 -3.59 -8.01
C ALA A 273 0.93 -2.98 -8.36
N TRP A 274 1.58 -3.51 -9.39
CA TRP A 274 2.90 -3.04 -9.82
C TRP A 274 2.88 -1.59 -10.27
N ASP A 275 1.88 -1.21 -11.08
CA ASP A 275 1.74 0.16 -11.57
C ASP A 275 1.47 1.15 -10.42
N ALA A 276 0.60 0.80 -9.45
CA ALA A 276 0.37 1.62 -8.27
C ALA A 276 1.65 1.79 -7.42
N VAL A 277 2.36 0.71 -7.15
CA VAL A 277 3.58 0.72 -6.33
C VAL A 277 4.71 1.50 -7.00
N LYS A 278 4.93 1.32 -8.31
CA LYS A 278 5.88 2.13 -9.08
C LYS A 278 5.48 3.60 -9.16
N ALA A 279 4.18 3.91 -9.20
CA ALA A 279 3.69 5.29 -9.30
C ALA A 279 3.89 6.06 -7.98
N HIS A 280 3.79 5.36 -6.86
CA HIS A 280 3.77 5.98 -5.53
C HIS A 280 5.15 6.46 -5.07
N PRO A 281 5.34 7.76 -4.77
CA PRO A 281 6.66 8.30 -4.41
C PRO A 281 7.18 7.82 -3.05
N LEU A 282 6.29 7.32 -2.18
CA LEU A 282 6.64 6.84 -0.83
C LEU A 282 6.66 5.31 -0.71
N SER A 283 6.61 4.57 -1.82
CA SER A 283 6.69 3.09 -1.79
C SER A 283 8.09 2.55 -1.50
N GLY A 284 9.12 3.38 -1.73
CA GLY A 284 10.53 2.97 -1.58
C GLY A 284 11.08 2.15 -2.75
N LEU A 285 10.44 2.25 -3.93
CA LEU A 285 10.96 1.72 -5.20
C LEU A 285 11.68 2.77 -6.07
N ARG A 286 11.61 4.05 -5.69
CA ARG A 286 12.24 5.19 -6.37
C ARG A 286 13.26 5.87 -5.48
#